data_AF-A0A9D4VEL0-F1
#
_entry.id   AF-A0A9D4VEL0-F1
#
_cell.length_a   1.000
_cell.length_b   1.000
_cell.length_c   1.000
_cell.angle_alpha   90.00
_cell.angle_beta   90.00
_cell.angle_gamma   90.00
#
_symmetry.space_group_name_H-M   'P 1'
#
loop_
_entity.id
_entity.type
_entity.pdbx_description
1 polymer ?
#
loop_
_entity_poly.entity_id
_entity_poly.type
_entity_poly.pdbx_seq_one_letter_code
_entity_poly.pdbx_strand_id
1 'polypeptide(L)'
;MARQAGVYDDDEEAWDLADEDVQEGVSSSQELDREWSSRHTHFHTLGYRDGIEEGKKTSVQQGFDAGYSQGVKAGLNCGLARGWAGAFIALPPSMQSLLLDDTQRKQVDEVHTALSCISSDKAALLYYDKMQGDMKASDSKADSSTTVETLQLKLQSVLQSLPDGSICNRESPSHSLVSIVSK
;
A
#
# COMPACT_ATOMS: atom_id res chain seq x y z
N MET A 1 -18.25 -41.97 48.23
CA MET A 1 -17.51 -42.66 49.31
C MET A 1 -16.77 -41.62 50.13
N ALA A 2 -17.07 -41.63 51.43
CA ALA A 2 -16.51 -40.93 52.58
C ALA A 2 -15.49 -39.79 52.39
N ARG A 3 -15.89 -38.59 52.82
CA ARG A 3 -15.01 -37.61 53.49
C ARG A 3 -15.06 -37.89 54.99
N GLN A 4 -13.92 -38.10 55.62
CA GLN A 4 -13.71 -38.15 57.07
C GLN A 4 -12.44 -37.29 57.28
N ALA A 5 -12.56 -36.03 57.68
CA ALA A 5 -12.63 -35.52 59.05
C ALA A 5 -11.34 -35.76 59.85
N GLY A 6 -10.70 -34.66 60.22
CA GLY A 6 -10.28 -34.47 61.60
C GLY A 6 -8.79 -34.28 61.85
N VAL A 7 -8.56 -33.29 62.73
CA VAL A 7 -7.55 -33.25 63.78
C VAL A 7 -6.25 -32.52 63.43
N TYR A 8 -6.20 -31.29 63.97
CA TYR A 8 -4.99 -30.54 64.30
C TYR A 8 -4.18 -31.27 65.40
N ASP A 9 -2.94 -30.82 65.56
CA ASP A 9 -2.00 -31.06 66.65
C ASP A 9 -0.90 -32.09 66.36
N ASP A 10 0.21 -31.56 65.86
CA ASP A 10 1.55 -32.03 66.21
C ASP A 10 2.39 -30.78 66.54
N ASP A 11 2.15 -30.25 67.73
CA ASP A 11 2.99 -29.24 68.39
C ASP A 11 4.16 -29.97 69.05
N GLU A 12 5.29 -30.13 68.37
CA GLU A 12 6.60 -30.35 69.01
C GLU A 12 7.70 -29.77 68.11
N GLU A 13 7.82 -28.45 68.19
CA GLU A 13 9.06 -27.78 68.57
C GLU A 13 10.38 -28.51 68.27
N ALA A 14 10.90 -28.31 67.06
CA ALA A 14 12.33 -28.38 66.79
C ALA A 14 12.79 -27.03 66.24
N TRP A 15 12.67 -26.00 67.08
CA TRP A 15 13.48 -24.79 66.95
C TRP A 15 14.92 -25.20 67.22
N ASP A 16 15.57 -25.75 66.19
CA ASP A 16 16.99 -26.04 66.22
C ASP A 16 17.70 -24.69 66.32
N LEU A 17 18.19 -24.48 67.54
CA LEU A 17 18.76 -23.26 68.04
C LEU A 17 19.99 -22.89 67.22
N ALA A 18 20.04 -21.61 66.87
CA ALA A 18 21.25 -20.84 66.65
C ALA A 18 22.20 -21.35 65.55
N ASP A 19 21.98 -20.82 64.35
CA ASP A 19 23.09 -20.13 63.67
C ASP A 19 22.70 -18.64 63.56
N GLU A 20 23.03 -17.90 64.63
CA GLU A 20 23.25 -16.47 64.56
C GLU A 20 24.42 -16.21 63.59
N ASP A 21 24.26 -15.22 62.71
CA ASP A 21 25.23 -14.73 61.70
C ASP A 21 25.40 -15.67 60.47
N VAL A 22 24.85 -15.41 59.29
CA VAL A 22 24.98 -14.16 58.51
C VAL A 22 23.76 -14.01 57.61
N GLN A 23 22.99 -12.94 57.78
CA GLN A 23 22.32 -12.35 56.63
C GLN A 23 23.44 -11.78 55.76
N GLU A 24 24.10 -12.62 54.96
CA GLU A 24 24.93 -12.13 53.86
C GLU A 24 23.93 -11.50 52.90
N GLY A 25 23.64 -10.22 53.14
CA GLY A 25 23.04 -9.37 52.13
C GLY A 25 23.84 -9.61 50.88
N VAL A 26 23.18 -10.15 49.84
CA VAL A 26 23.74 -10.32 48.51
C VAL A 26 24.64 -9.11 48.26
N SER A 27 25.94 -9.33 48.12
CA SER A 27 26.88 -8.23 48.04
C SER A 27 26.40 -7.31 46.92
N SER A 28 26.39 -5.99 47.12
CA SER A 28 25.94 -5.04 46.11
C SER A 28 26.57 -5.33 44.73
N SER A 29 27.78 -5.89 44.70
CA SER A 29 28.44 -6.39 43.48
C SER A 29 27.67 -7.52 42.78
N GLN A 30 27.15 -8.51 43.51
CA GLN A 30 26.38 -9.63 42.96
C GLN A 30 25.01 -9.19 42.41
N GLU A 31 24.37 -8.19 43.04
CA GLU A 31 23.14 -7.59 42.52
C GLU A 31 23.41 -6.83 41.21
N LEU A 32 24.50 -6.05 41.18
CA LEU A 32 24.94 -5.33 39.98
C LEU A 32 25.28 -6.29 38.83
N ASP A 33 25.95 -7.42 39.10
CA ASP A 33 26.27 -8.43 38.10
C ASP A 33 25.01 -9.13 37.56
N ARG A 34 24.04 -9.39 38.43
CA ARG A 34 22.74 -9.96 38.04
C ARG A 34 21.94 -9.01 37.16
N GLU A 35 21.89 -7.74 37.54
CA GLU A 35 21.23 -6.69 36.74
C GLU A 35 21.93 -6.47 35.41
N TRP A 36 23.27 -6.44 35.40
CA TRP A 36 24.05 -6.29 34.19
C TRP A 36 23.80 -7.46 33.22
N SER A 37 23.82 -8.70 33.72
CA SER A 37 23.55 -9.90 32.92
C SER A 37 22.12 -9.91 32.37
N SER A 38 21.15 -9.47 33.18
CA SER A 38 19.75 -9.33 32.76
C SER A 38 19.59 -8.30 31.64
N ARG A 39 20.15 -7.08 31.83
CA ARG A 39 20.13 -6.02 30.81
C ARG A 39 20.86 -6.43 29.55
N HIS A 40 22.02 -7.08 29.67
CA HIS A 40 22.80 -7.56 28.55
C HIS A 40 21.99 -8.55 27.69
N THR A 41 21.41 -9.57 28.33
CA THR A 41 20.59 -10.58 27.63
C THR A 41 19.36 -9.94 26.99
N HIS A 42 18.73 -9.00 27.69
CA HIS A 42 17.56 -8.28 27.19
C HIS A 42 17.89 -7.43 25.94
N PHE A 43 18.92 -6.58 26.01
CA PHE A 43 19.34 -5.74 24.89
C PHE A 43 19.92 -6.55 23.73
N HIS A 44 20.61 -7.66 23.99
CA HIS A 44 21.10 -8.54 22.94
C HIS A 44 19.94 -9.22 22.19
N THR A 45 18.94 -9.71 22.93
CA THR A 45 17.76 -10.36 22.33
C THR A 45 16.91 -9.37 21.55
N LEU A 46 16.66 -8.18 22.14
CA LEU A 46 15.93 -7.11 21.47
C LEU A 46 16.67 -6.60 20.24
N GLY A 47 17.96 -6.30 20.36
CA GLY A 47 18.78 -5.81 19.26
C GLY A 47 18.87 -6.79 18.09
N TYR A 48 18.96 -8.11 18.37
CA TYR A 48 18.93 -9.13 17.32
C TYR A 48 17.57 -9.19 16.62
N ARG A 49 16.47 -9.19 17.38
CA ARG A 49 15.12 -9.22 16.81
C ARG A 49 14.86 -7.99 15.95
N ASP A 50 15.18 -6.81 16.47
CA ASP A 50 14.98 -5.54 15.78
C ASP A 50 15.88 -5.46 14.54
N GLY A 51 17.14 -5.93 14.61
CA GLY A 51 18.02 -6.02 13.45
C GLY A 51 17.47 -6.92 12.33
N ILE A 52 16.88 -8.06 12.68
CA ILE A 52 16.19 -8.94 11.71
C ILE A 52 14.94 -8.25 11.13
N GLU A 53 14.19 -7.54 11.96
CA GLU A 53 12.98 -6.85 11.53
C GLU A 53 13.30 -5.69 10.60
N GLU A 54 14.29 -4.85 10.93
CA GLU A 54 14.77 -3.76 10.09
C GLU A 54 15.38 -4.27 8.77
N GLY A 55 16.10 -5.39 8.80
CA GLY A 55 16.58 -6.05 7.58
C GLY A 55 15.45 -6.50 6.66
N LYS A 56 14.40 -7.11 7.22
CA LYS A 56 13.19 -7.49 6.46
C LYS A 56 12.46 -6.28 5.91
N LYS A 57 12.23 -5.25 6.73
CA LYS A 57 11.59 -4.00 6.31
C LYS A 57 12.34 -3.36 5.17
N THR A 58 13.66 -3.22 5.28
CA THR A 58 14.50 -2.59 4.25
C THR A 58 14.41 -3.35 2.92
N SER A 59 14.49 -4.68 2.96
CA SER A 59 14.39 -5.52 1.75
C SER A 59 13.01 -5.39 1.08
N VAL A 60 11.93 -5.43 1.86
CA VAL A 60 10.55 -5.28 1.35
C VAL A 60 10.31 -3.86 0.82
N GLN A 61 10.83 -2.83 1.50
CA GLN A 61 10.64 -1.43 1.11
C GLN A 61 11.26 -1.14 -0.26
N GLN A 62 12.46 -1.67 -0.53
CA GLN A 62 13.10 -1.50 -1.85
C GLN A 62 12.24 -2.09 -2.98
N GLY A 63 11.65 -3.27 -2.74
CA GLY A 63 10.71 -3.90 -3.69
C GLY A 63 9.43 -3.09 -3.87
N PHE A 64 8.89 -2.54 -2.77
CA PHE A 64 7.72 -1.67 -2.79
C PHE A 64 7.97 -0.38 -3.56
N ASP A 65 9.06 0.33 -3.28
CA ASP A 65 9.38 1.61 -3.92
C ASP A 65 9.57 1.44 -5.44
N ALA A 66 10.23 0.36 -5.86
CA ALA A 66 10.39 0.01 -7.27
C ALA A 66 9.03 -0.29 -7.93
N GLY A 67 8.21 -1.13 -7.30
CA GLY A 67 6.87 -1.47 -7.79
C GLY A 67 5.94 -0.26 -7.83
N TYR A 68 6.01 0.62 -6.83
CA TYR A 68 5.23 1.85 -6.72
C TYR A 68 5.59 2.82 -7.85
N SER A 69 6.87 3.10 -8.06
CA SER A 69 7.35 4.00 -9.12
C SER A 69 6.85 3.57 -10.52
N GLN A 70 6.85 2.26 -10.79
CA GLN A 70 6.36 1.72 -12.05
C GLN A 70 4.83 1.70 -12.12
N GLY A 71 4.19 1.23 -11.05
CA GLY A 71 2.74 1.10 -10.93
C GLY A 71 2.01 2.43 -11.03
N VAL A 72 2.52 3.50 -10.39
CA VAL A 72 1.91 4.84 -10.47
C VAL A 72 1.87 5.35 -11.90
N LYS A 73 2.97 5.22 -12.65
CA LYS A 73 3.03 5.67 -14.05
C LYS A 73 2.04 4.90 -14.92
N ALA A 74 2.02 3.58 -14.80
CA ALA A 74 1.10 2.73 -15.56
C ALA A 74 -0.37 2.99 -15.19
N GLY A 75 -0.66 3.12 -13.90
CA GLY A 75 -2.00 3.39 -13.38
C GLY A 75 -2.53 4.76 -13.82
N LEU A 76 -1.69 5.81 -13.78
CA LEU A 76 -2.07 7.14 -14.26
C LEU A 76 -2.38 7.12 -15.76
N ASN A 77 -1.53 6.50 -16.57
CA ASN A 77 -1.74 6.41 -18.02
C ASN A 77 -3.02 5.62 -18.35
N CYS A 78 -3.27 4.52 -17.65
CA CYS A 78 -4.51 3.75 -17.78
C CYS A 78 -5.74 4.60 -17.41
N GLY A 79 -5.67 5.33 -16.31
CA GLY A 79 -6.74 6.22 -15.85
C GLY A 79 -7.03 7.36 -16.84
N LEU A 80 -6.00 7.99 -17.39
CA LEU A 80 -6.14 9.03 -18.41
C LEU A 80 -6.76 8.50 -19.69
N ALA A 81 -6.26 7.37 -20.21
CA ALA A 81 -6.81 6.74 -21.41
C ALA A 81 -8.28 6.37 -21.22
N ARG A 82 -8.63 5.81 -20.07
CA ARG A 82 -10.01 5.48 -19.69
C ARG A 82 -10.89 6.73 -19.59
N GLY A 83 -10.38 7.79 -19.00
CA GLY A 83 -11.07 9.07 -18.87
C GLY A 83 -11.35 9.72 -20.22
N TRP A 84 -10.36 9.80 -21.11
CA TRP A 84 -10.55 10.36 -22.45
C TRP A 84 -11.49 9.51 -23.29
N ALA A 85 -11.29 8.19 -23.32
CA ALA A 85 -12.17 7.31 -24.07
C ALA A 85 -13.62 7.39 -23.55
N GLY A 86 -13.81 7.44 -22.23
CA GLY A 86 -15.12 7.63 -21.60
C GLY A 86 -15.73 9.00 -21.94
N ALA A 87 -14.93 10.07 -21.93
CA ALA A 87 -15.39 11.40 -22.32
C ALA A 87 -15.85 11.44 -23.78
N PHE A 88 -15.11 10.80 -24.70
CA PHE A 88 -15.52 10.68 -26.10
C PHE A 88 -16.83 9.91 -26.27
N ILE A 89 -17.00 8.80 -25.55
CA ILE A 89 -18.23 7.99 -25.59
C ILE A 89 -19.43 8.76 -25.02
N ALA A 90 -19.21 9.63 -24.03
CA ALA A 90 -20.25 10.45 -23.43
C ALA A 90 -20.71 11.63 -24.31
N LEU A 91 -19.97 11.98 -25.38
CA LEU A 91 -20.38 13.04 -26.30
C LEU A 91 -21.61 12.65 -27.13
N PRO A 92 -22.43 13.61 -27.60
CA PRO A 92 -23.51 13.33 -28.54
C PRO A 92 -22.99 12.72 -29.86
N PRO A 93 -23.75 11.82 -30.53
CA PRO A 93 -23.31 11.16 -31.77
C PRO A 93 -22.91 12.14 -32.89
N SER A 94 -23.58 13.29 -32.99
CA SER A 94 -23.26 14.36 -33.95
C SER A 94 -21.88 14.97 -33.73
N MET A 95 -21.42 15.03 -32.48
CA MET A 95 -20.11 15.54 -32.12
C MET A 95 -19.06 14.44 -32.28
N GLN A 96 -19.38 13.20 -31.89
CA GLN A 96 -18.51 12.05 -32.14
C GLN A 96 -18.19 11.88 -33.63
N SER A 97 -19.17 12.08 -34.52
CA SER A 97 -18.99 12.03 -35.98
C SER A 97 -18.11 13.12 -36.57
N LEU A 98 -17.92 14.23 -35.84
CA LEU A 98 -17.02 15.29 -36.24
C LEU A 98 -15.57 15.03 -35.81
N LEU A 99 -15.36 14.27 -34.73
CA LEU A 99 -14.04 14.08 -34.11
C LEU A 99 -13.33 12.81 -34.57
N LEU A 100 -14.11 11.77 -34.84
CA LEU A 100 -13.62 10.43 -35.12
C LEU A 100 -14.41 9.85 -36.30
N ASP A 101 -13.75 9.02 -37.10
CA ASP A 101 -14.43 8.18 -38.09
C ASP A 101 -15.13 6.98 -37.42
N ASP A 102 -16.01 6.28 -38.14
CA ASP A 102 -16.69 5.09 -37.60
C ASP A 102 -15.72 4.00 -37.12
N THR A 103 -14.59 3.84 -37.82
CA THR A 103 -13.52 2.91 -37.43
C THR A 103 -12.88 3.34 -36.11
N GLN A 104 -12.57 4.63 -35.96
CA GLN A 104 -11.95 5.17 -34.76
C GLN A 104 -12.90 5.14 -33.56
N ARG A 105 -14.20 5.37 -33.77
CA ARG A 105 -15.24 5.20 -32.74
C ARG A 105 -15.23 3.78 -32.17
N LYS A 106 -15.23 2.77 -33.04
CA LYS A 106 -15.18 1.36 -32.62
C LYS A 106 -13.91 1.05 -31.83
N GLN A 107 -12.76 1.58 -32.26
CA GLN A 107 -11.51 1.41 -31.52
C GLN A 107 -11.55 2.07 -30.14
N VAL A 108 -12.12 3.28 -30.03
CA VAL A 108 -12.26 3.97 -28.74
C VAL A 108 -13.21 3.20 -27.81
N ASP A 109 -14.30 2.65 -28.32
CA ASP A 109 -15.24 1.82 -27.56
C ASP A 109 -14.60 0.49 -27.09
N GLU A 110 -13.83 -0.16 -27.97
CA GLU A 110 -13.06 -1.36 -27.65
C GLU A 110 -12.03 -1.08 -26.55
N VAL A 111 -11.24 0.00 -26.69
CA VAL A 111 -10.26 0.41 -25.69
C VAL A 111 -10.94 0.78 -24.37
N HIS A 112 -12.03 1.53 -24.40
CA HIS A 112 -12.78 1.88 -23.20
C HIS A 112 -13.33 0.65 -22.48
N THR A 113 -13.83 -0.34 -23.22
CA THR A 113 -14.34 -1.60 -22.67
C THR A 113 -13.22 -2.47 -22.10
N ALA A 114 -12.07 -2.52 -22.78
CA ALA A 114 -10.89 -3.23 -22.28
C ALA A 114 -10.37 -2.60 -20.98
N LEU A 115 -10.21 -1.28 -20.94
CA LEU A 115 -9.74 -0.54 -19.75
C LEU A 115 -10.78 -0.57 -18.62
N SER A 116 -12.06 -0.41 -18.99
CA SER A 116 -13.28 -0.97 -18.38
C SER A 116 -13.11 -1.95 -17.23
N CYS A 117 -12.60 -3.10 -17.64
CA CYS A 117 -12.66 -4.33 -16.87
C CYS A 117 -11.37 -4.59 -16.08
N ILE A 118 -10.40 -3.67 -16.13
CA ILE A 118 -9.16 -3.81 -15.38
C ILE A 118 -9.43 -3.47 -13.91
N SER A 119 -9.55 -4.52 -13.09
CA SER A 119 -9.52 -4.41 -11.63
C SER A 119 -8.07 -4.28 -11.11
N SER A 120 -7.91 -3.91 -9.84
CA SER A 120 -6.61 -3.89 -9.16
C SER A 120 -5.88 -5.23 -9.25
N ASP A 121 -6.62 -6.32 -9.04
CA ASP A 121 -6.06 -7.68 -9.04
C ASP A 121 -5.61 -8.07 -10.45
N LYS A 122 -6.41 -7.72 -11.47
CA LYS A 122 -6.04 -7.96 -12.85
C LYS A 122 -4.82 -7.14 -13.27
N ALA A 123 -4.73 -5.88 -12.82
CA ALA A 123 -3.57 -5.03 -13.06
C ALA A 123 -2.29 -5.60 -12.43
N ALA A 124 -2.38 -6.13 -11.20
CA ALA A 124 -1.26 -6.77 -10.52
C ALA A 124 -0.77 -8.03 -11.27
N LEU A 125 -1.69 -8.85 -11.78
CA LEU A 125 -1.34 -10.01 -12.59
C LEU A 125 -0.65 -9.63 -13.91
N LEU A 126 -1.15 -8.60 -14.61
CA LEU A 126 -0.54 -8.11 -15.84
C LEU A 126 0.88 -7.56 -15.59
N TYR A 127 1.08 -6.89 -14.46
CA TYR A 127 2.40 -6.42 -14.05
C TYR A 127 3.36 -7.60 -13.78
N TYR A 128 2.91 -8.61 -13.04
CA TYR A 128 3.73 -9.79 -12.75
C TYR A 128 4.09 -10.60 -14.00
N ASP A 129 3.15 -10.74 -14.93
CA ASP A 129 3.36 -11.38 -16.22
C ASP A 129 4.40 -10.62 -17.06
N LYS A 130 4.29 -9.28 -17.10
CA LYS A 130 5.28 -8.42 -17.74
C LYS A 130 6.67 -8.58 -17.13
N MET A 131 6.79 -8.57 -15.80
CA MET A 131 8.07 -8.77 -15.12
C MET A 131 8.72 -10.12 -15.46
N GLN A 132 7.92 -11.18 -15.63
CA GLN A 132 8.41 -12.48 -16.08
C GLN A 132 8.80 -12.50 -17.57
N GLY A 133 8.09 -11.73 -18.40
CA GLY A 133 8.40 -11.53 -19.81
C GLY A 133 9.72 -10.78 -20.02
N ASP A 134 9.95 -9.71 -19.26
CA ASP A 134 11.17 -8.89 -19.32
C ASP A 134 12.40 -9.68 -18.81
N MET A 135 12.23 -10.64 -17.89
CA MET A 135 13.29 -11.60 -17.52
C MET A 135 13.65 -12.57 -18.66
N LYS A 136 12.76 -12.75 -19.65
CA LYS A 136 12.96 -13.65 -20.81
C LYS A 136 13.28 -12.93 -22.11
N ALA A 137 13.03 -11.63 -22.20
CA ALA A 137 13.21 -10.82 -23.40
C ALA A 137 14.06 -9.58 -23.08
N SER A 138 15.38 -9.71 -23.27
CA SER A 138 16.18 -8.54 -23.60
C SER A 138 15.90 -8.15 -25.05
N ASP A 139 15.53 -6.90 -25.27
CA ASP A 139 15.23 -6.24 -26.55
C ASP A 139 13.84 -6.47 -27.16
N SER A 140 12.89 -5.59 -26.82
CA SER A 140 12.17 -4.80 -27.83
C SER A 140 11.44 -3.61 -27.20
N LYS A 141 11.50 -2.47 -27.88
CA LYS A 141 11.05 -1.14 -27.43
C LYS A 141 9.60 -0.88 -27.88
N ALA A 142 8.90 -0.10 -27.06
CA ALA A 142 7.46 0.16 -27.05
C ALA A 142 6.91 1.02 -28.20
N ASP A 143 5.64 0.78 -28.58
CA ASP A 143 4.88 1.57 -29.56
C ASP A 143 3.43 1.93 -29.12
N SER A 144 3.08 1.84 -27.82
CA SER A 144 1.70 2.09 -27.35
C SER A 144 1.39 3.52 -26.87
N SER A 145 2.35 4.45 -26.87
CA SER A 145 2.15 5.84 -26.38
C SER A 145 1.38 6.74 -27.35
N THR A 146 1.47 6.47 -28.65
CA THR A 146 1.07 7.41 -29.72
C THR A 146 -0.45 7.58 -29.87
N THR A 147 -1.25 6.55 -29.58
CA THR A 147 -2.71 6.59 -29.80
C THR A 147 -3.43 7.42 -28.74
N VAL A 148 -3.01 7.30 -27.49
CA VAL A 148 -3.60 7.98 -26.33
C VAL A 148 -3.27 9.48 -26.38
N GLU A 149 -2.03 9.83 -26.71
CA GLU A 149 -1.60 11.23 -26.93
C GLU A 149 -2.34 11.87 -28.12
N THR A 150 -2.57 11.12 -29.20
CA THR A 150 -3.34 11.62 -30.36
C THR A 150 -4.81 11.91 -29.98
N LEU A 151 -5.43 11.04 -29.18
CA LEU A 151 -6.80 11.24 -28.69
C LEU A 151 -6.90 12.45 -27.76
N GLN A 152 -5.90 12.66 -26.89
CA GLN A 152 -5.80 13.84 -26.03
C GLN A 152 -5.82 15.14 -26.83
N LEU A 153 -4.93 15.25 -27.81
CA LEU A 153 -4.76 16.47 -28.61
C LEU A 153 -6.03 16.79 -29.40
N LYS A 154 -6.69 15.77 -29.95
CA LYS A 154 -7.99 15.93 -30.63
C LYS A 154 -9.05 16.48 -29.68
N LEU A 155 -9.22 15.90 -28.49
CA LEU A 155 -10.21 16.36 -27.51
C LEU A 155 -9.93 17.80 -27.05
N GLN A 156 -8.66 18.12 -26.80
CA GLN A 156 -8.26 19.45 -26.33
C GLN A 156 -8.51 20.53 -27.39
N SER A 157 -8.27 20.24 -28.68
CA SER A 157 -8.56 21.20 -29.76
C SER A 157 -10.05 21.54 -29.85
N VAL A 158 -10.92 20.57 -29.54
CA VAL A 158 -12.37 20.73 -29.59
C VAL A 158 -12.87 21.57 -28.45
N LEU A 159 -12.37 21.31 -27.24
CA LEU A 159 -12.66 22.12 -26.06
C LEU A 159 -12.25 23.58 -26.26
N GLN A 160 -11.15 23.84 -26.97
CA GLN A 160 -10.68 25.18 -27.32
C GLN A 160 -11.45 25.83 -28.48
N SER A 161 -12.08 25.03 -29.34
CA SER A 161 -12.91 25.52 -30.46
C SER A 161 -14.35 25.83 -30.07
N LEU A 162 -14.78 25.43 -28.87
CA LEU A 162 -16.08 25.81 -28.33
C LEU A 162 -16.01 27.29 -27.91
N PRO A 163 -16.89 28.18 -28.43
CA PRO A 163 -16.92 29.55 -27.96
C PRO A 163 -17.26 29.59 -26.47
N ASP A 164 -16.50 30.38 -25.70
CA ASP A 164 -16.74 30.68 -24.29
C ASP A 164 -18.09 31.37 -24.13
N GLY A 165 -19.17 30.59 -24.07
CA GLY A 165 -20.49 31.14 -23.94
C GLY A 165 -21.59 30.16 -24.28
N SER A 166 -22.31 29.74 -23.24
CA SER A 166 -23.66 29.21 -23.31
C SER A 166 -23.82 27.69 -23.31
N ILE A 167 -23.27 27.00 -22.31
CA ILE A 167 -23.91 25.77 -21.79
C ILE A 167 -23.96 25.83 -20.26
N CYS A 168 -25.20 25.99 -19.77
CA CYS A 168 -25.68 25.73 -18.41
C CYS A 168 -25.35 26.75 -17.31
N ASN A 169 -26.15 27.83 -17.27
CA ASN A 169 -26.70 28.32 -16.00
C ASN A 169 -27.44 27.16 -15.31
N ARG A 170 -26.75 26.43 -14.44
CA ARG A 170 -27.39 25.71 -13.34
C ARG A 170 -26.66 26.14 -12.09
N GLU A 171 -27.40 26.84 -11.24
CA GLU A 171 -26.97 27.46 -9.99
C GLU A 171 -25.88 26.64 -9.30
N SER A 172 -24.74 27.30 -9.07
CA SER A 172 -23.63 26.75 -8.30
C SER A 172 -24.09 26.53 -6.86
N PRO A 173 -24.04 25.32 -6.29
CA PRO A 173 -23.96 25.20 -4.84
C PRO A 173 -22.54 25.62 -4.47
N SER A 174 -22.46 26.77 -3.81
CA SER A 174 -21.28 27.33 -3.20
C SER A 174 -20.66 26.37 -2.18
N HIS A 175 -19.77 25.46 -2.60
CA HIS A 175 -18.87 24.79 -1.67
C HIS A 175 -17.47 24.68 -2.28
N SER A 176 -16.59 25.51 -1.73
CA SER A 176 -15.15 25.56 -2.00
C SER A 176 -14.52 24.18 -1.77
N LEU A 177 -13.94 23.59 -2.81
CA LEU A 177 -13.04 22.43 -2.73
C LEU A 177 -11.59 22.84 -2.43
N VAL A 178 -11.38 23.87 -1.59
CA VAL A 178 -10.02 24.36 -1.24
C VAL A 178 -9.55 23.86 0.13
N SER A 179 -10.14 22.82 0.73
CA SER A 179 -9.70 22.35 2.06
C SER A 179 -9.17 20.90 2.17
N ILE A 180 -8.91 20.18 1.06
CA ILE A 180 -8.45 18.78 1.15
C ILE A 180 -6.93 18.63 1.08
N VAL A 181 -6.16 19.73 1.02
CA VAL A 181 -4.70 19.67 1.17
C VAL A 181 -4.23 20.68 2.21
N SER A 182 -4.57 20.42 3.47
CA SER A 182 -3.74 20.78 4.64
C SER A 182 -4.41 20.27 5.91
N LYS A 183 -4.01 19.08 6.34
CA LYS A 183 -3.67 18.74 7.72
C LYS A 183 -3.02 17.36 7.75
#